data_AF-A0A7V8ZFG1-F1
#
_entry.id   AF-A0A7V8ZFG1-F1
#
_cell.length_a   1.000
_cell.length_b   1.000
_cell.length_c   1.000
_cell.angle_alpha   90.00
_cell.angle_beta   90.00
_cell.angle_gamma   90.00
#
_symmetry.space_group_name_H-M   'P 1'
#
loop_
_entity.id
_entity.type
_entity.pdbx_description
1 polymer ?
#
loop_
_entity_poly.entity_id
_entity_poly.type
_entity_poly.pdbx_seq_one_letter_code
_entity_poly.pdbx_strand_id
1 'polypeptide(L)'
;MTGPPRFRPRRSLAACLLGIGLLGAGCGGEIDVPDSQPTARRGAELFNERCSGCHTFEAANSYGSKPEDQKEGGERTNGPDFNIRKVAREDALFAIRNGGFSGSIMPANIVVGSDAQAVSDFVAEYSGKSAKK
;
A
#
# COMPACT_ATOMS: atom_id res chain seq x y z
N MET A 1 -37.75 -51.29 -50.43
CA MET A 1 -38.63 -50.14 -50.08
C MET A 1 -38.69 -50.18 -48.55
N THR A 2 -38.13 -49.30 -47.74
CA THR A 2 -37.99 -47.83 -47.72
C THR A 2 -36.96 -47.47 -46.62
N GLY A 3 -36.23 -46.36 -46.78
CA GLY A 3 -35.04 -46.00 -46.00
C GLY A 3 -35.21 -45.58 -44.52
N PRO A 4 -34.11 -45.14 -43.86
CA PRO A 4 -34.01 -45.00 -42.41
C PRO A 4 -34.52 -43.62 -41.91
N PRO A 5 -35.08 -43.51 -40.68
CA PRO A 5 -35.33 -42.21 -40.07
C PRO A 5 -34.03 -41.56 -39.58
N ARG A 6 -33.93 -40.27 -39.88
CA ARG A 6 -32.74 -39.43 -39.84
C ARG A 6 -32.52 -38.83 -38.44
N PHE A 7 -31.26 -38.79 -38.00
CA PHE A 7 -30.79 -38.00 -36.87
C PHE A 7 -31.11 -36.50 -37.08
N ARG A 8 -31.67 -35.85 -36.05
CA ARG A 8 -31.70 -34.39 -35.93
C ARG A 8 -30.75 -33.97 -34.80
N PRO A 9 -29.60 -33.34 -35.10
CA PRO A 9 -28.75 -32.80 -34.06
C PRO A 9 -29.40 -31.52 -33.52
N ARG A 10 -29.79 -31.52 -32.24
CA ARG A 10 -30.19 -30.30 -31.55
C ARG A 10 -28.96 -29.42 -31.41
N ARG A 11 -28.90 -28.36 -32.21
CA ARG A 11 -27.99 -27.24 -32.06
C ARG A 11 -28.28 -26.60 -30.71
N SER A 12 -27.32 -26.62 -29.80
CA SER A 12 -27.28 -25.70 -28.67
C SER A 12 -25.83 -25.27 -28.51
N LEU A 13 -25.58 -24.03 -28.92
CA LEU A 13 -24.30 -23.35 -28.76
C LEU A 13 -23.94 -23.35 -27.27
N ALA A 14 -22.83 -23.97 -26.91
CA ALA A 14 -22.18 -23.78 -25.62
C ALA A 14 -20.77 -23.25 -25.88
N ALA A 15 -20.67 -21.95 -26.18
CA ALA A 15 -19.41 -21.24 -26.17
C ALA A 15 -19.22 -20.66 -24.76
N CYS A 16 -18.55 -21.41 -23.89
CA CYS A 16 -18.03 -20.90 -22.62
C CYS A 16 -16.86 -19.97 -22.91
N LEU A 17 -17.14 -18.68 -23.13
CA LEU A 17 -16.12 -17.64 -23.10
C LEU A 17 -15.77 -17.37 -21.63
N LEU A 18 -14.62 -17.90 -21.19
CA LEU A 18 -13.93 -17.47 -19.98
C LEU A 18 -13.57 -15.98 -20.15
N GLY A 19 -14.39 -15.09 -19.59
CA GLY A 19 -13.97 -13.72 -19.32
C GLY A 19 -12.99 -13.73 -18.15
N ILE A 20 -11.71 -13.57 -18.44
CA ILE A 20 -10.67 -13.31 -17.43
C ILE A 20 -11.05 -12.01 -16.73
N GLY A 21 -11.40 -12.11 -15.44
CA GLY A 21 -11.77 -10.97 -14.62
C GLY A 21 -10.59 -10.01 -14.49
N LEU A 22 -10.78 -8.76 -14.91
CA LEU A 22 -9.97 -7.65 -14.43
C LEU A 22 -10.34 -7.41 -12.96
N LEU A 23 -9.66 -8.10 -12.05
CA LEU A 23 -9.59 -7.72 -10.64
C LEU A 23 -8.58 -6.58 -10.52
N GLY A 24 -8.99 -5.37 -10.92
CA GLY A 24 -8.14 -4.18 -10.96
C GLY A 24 -8.68 -3.00 -10.14
N ALA A 25 -9.63 -3.22 -9.25
CA ALA A 25 -10.14 -2.18 -8.35
C ALA A 25 -9.84 -2.58 -6.90
N GLY A 26 -8.55 -2.60 -6.55
CA GLY A 26 -8.17 -2.28 -5.18
C GLY A 26 -8.70 -0.88 -4.86
N CYS A 27 -9.09 -0.62 -3.62
CA CYS A 27 -9.49 0.70 -3.15
C CYS A 27 -8.25 1.64 -3.19
N GLY A 28 -7.85 2.04 -4.41
CA GLY A 28 -6.55 2.61 -4.71
C GLY A 28 -6.64 4.11 -4.80
N GLY A 29 -6.28 4.80 -3.71
CA GLY A 29 -5.95 6.21 -3.81
C GLY A 29 -4.58 6.40 -4.47
N GLU A 30 -4.28 7.64 -4.84
CA GLU A 30 -3.15 8.01 -5.69
C GLU A 30 -1.89 8.28 -4.85
N ILE A 31 -0.74 7.77 -5.30
CA ILE A 31 0.57 8.15 -4.76
C ILE A 31 0.95 9.54 -5.30
N ASP A 32 1.29 10.48 -4.42
CA ASP A 32 1.67 11.86 -4.77
C ASP A 32 3.20 12.03 -4.83
N VAL A 33 3.84 11.15 -5.61
CA VAL A 33 5.27 11.21 -5.93
C VAL A 33 5.41 11.17 -7.45
N PRO A 34 6.08 12.14 -8.11
CA PRO A 34 6.22 12.14 -9.56
C PRO A 34 6.95 10.90 -10.11
N ASP A 35 6.54 10.42 -11.29
CA ASP A 35 7.21 9.29 -11.99
C ASP A 35 8.68 9.57 -12.34
N SER A 36 9.07 10.85 -12.42
CA SER A 36 10.45 11.28 -12.59
C SER A 36 11.36 10.97 -11.40
N GLN A 37 10.79 10.54 -10.26
CA GLN A 37 11.50 10.17 -9.04
C GLN A 37 11.26 8.67 -8.72
N PRO A 38 11.78 7.75 -9.52
CA PRO A 38 11.39 6.33 -9.48
C PRO A 38 11.69 5.66 -8.13
N THR A 39 12.79 6.01 -7.47
CA THR A 39 13.13 5.46 -6.14
C THR A 39 12.16 5.94 -5.06
N ALA A 40 11.82 7.24 -5.05
CA ALA A 40 10.87 7.79 -4.09
C ALA A 40 9.46 7.25 -4.36
N ARG A 41 9.06 7.12 -5.64
CA ARG A 41 7.77 6.53 -6.05
C ARG A 41 7.65 5.09 -5.54
N ARG A 42 8.69 4.28 -5.78
CA ARG A 42 8.79 2.92 -5.26
C ARG A 42 8.70 2.87 -3.74
N GLY A 43 9.36 3.81 -3.05
CA GLY A 43 9.28 3.95 -1.59
C GLY A 43 7.87 4.28 -1.11
N ALA A 44 7.13 5.13 -1.82
CA ALA A 44 5.76 5.50 -1.50
C ALA A 44 4.77 4.35 -1.74
N GLU A 45 4.92 3.61 -2.83
CA GLU A 45 4.13 2.39 -3.12
C GLU A 45 4.33 1.34 -2.01
N LEU A 46 5.58 1.07 -1.65
CA LEU A 46 5.91 0.19 -0.52
C LEU A 46 5.30 0.68 0.79
N PHE A 47 5.37 1.98 1.04
CA PHE A 47 4.80 2.57 2.24
C PHE A 47 3.28 2.34 2.28
N ASN A 48 2.59 2.58 1.16
CA ASN A 48 1.16 2.31 1.06
C ASN A 48 0.83 0.84 1.32
N GLU A 49 1.56 -0.07 0.70
CA GLU A 49 1.32 -1.51 0.82
C GLU A 49 1.61 -2.07 2.22
N ARG A 50 2.60 -1.49 2.93
CA ARG A 50 3.20 -2.15 4.10
C ARG A 50 3.09 -1.37 5.40
N CYS A 51 2.95 -0.05 5.33
CA CYS A 51 2.97 0.84 6.49
C CYS A 51 1.61 1.51 6.74
N SER A 52 0.69 1.45 5.79
CA SER A 52 -0.52 2.29 5.81
C SER A 52 -1.54 1.95 6.87
N GLY A 53 -1.52 0.72 7.38
CA GLY A 53 -2.39 0.31 8.48
C GLY A 53 -2.09 1.01 9.81
N CYS A 54 -0.94 1.68 9.95
CA CYS A 54 -0.52 2.30 11.21
C CYS A 54 -0.05 3.76 11.08
N HIS A 55 0.34 4.19 9.88
CA HIS A 55 0.90 5.52 9.67
C HIS A 55 0.03 6.36 8.75
N THR A 56 -0.07 7.65 9.05
CA THR A 56 -0.62 8.65 8.13
C THR A 56 0.52 9.28 7.34
N PHE A 57 0.35 9.29 6.02
CA PHE A 57 1.26 9.93 5.08
C PHE A 57 0.56 10.14 3.73
N GLU A 58 0.13 11.37 3.46
CA GLU A 58 -0.66 11.71 2.27
C GLU A 58 0.09 11.41 0.97
N ALA A 59 1.40 11.65 0.93
CA ALA A 59 2.23 11.36 -0.24
C ALA A 59 2.22 9.88 -0.66
N ALA A 60 1.88 8.98 0.27
CA ALA A 60 1.73 7.55 0.05
C ALA A 60 0.28 7.08 0.18
N ASN A 61 -0.71 7.98 0.10
CA ASN A 61 -2.14 7.65 0.25
C ASN A 61 -2.43 6.81 1.50
N SER A 62 -1.92 7.26 2.65
CA SER A 62 -1.88 6.48 3.89
C SER A 62 -2.54 7.24 5.04
N TYR A 63 -3.43 6.59 5.79
CA TYR A 63 -4.28 7.24 6.80
C TYR A 63 -4.43 6.41 8.09
N GLY A 64 -3.37 5.70 8.46
CA GLY A 64 -3.40 4.74 9.56
C GLY A 64 -3.08 5.31 10.93
N SER A 65 -2.62 6.57 11.08
CA SER A 65 -2.32 7.12 12.40
C SER A 65 -3.60 7.39 13.19
N LYS A 66 -3.50 7.31 14.51
CA LYS A 66 -4.56 7.75 15.42
C LYS A 66 -4.92 9.23 15.16
N PRO A 67 -6.21 9.58 15.01
CA PRO A 67 -6.63 10.96 14.85
C PRO A 67 -6.38 11.77 16.13
N GLU A 68 -6.10 13.07 15.98
CA GLU A 68 -5.67 13.95 17.09
C GLU A 68 -6.70 14.08 18.22
N ASP A 69 -7.99 13.92 17.91
CA ASP A 69 -9.10 14.05 18.86
C ASP A 69 -9.29 12.81 19.75
N GLN A 70 -8.79 11.64 19.34
CA GLN A 70 -8.84 10.43 20.14
C GLN A 70 -7.70 10.38 21.16
N LYS A 71 -8.01 10.75 22.40
CA LYS A 71 -7.04 10.74 23.51
C LYS A 71 -6.93 9.38 24.22
N GLU A 72 -8.01 8.62 24.32
CA GLU A 72 -8.13 7.37 25.10
C GLU A 72 -8.90 6.29 24.32
N GLY A 73 -8.58 5.00 24.51
CA GLY A 73 -9.24 3.85 23.84
C GLY A 73 -8.89 3.64 22.35
N GLY A 74 -9.17 2.44 21.80
CA GLY A 74 -8.97 2.05 20.39
C GLY A 74 -7.88 1.00 20.13
N GLU A 75 -7.83 0.46 18.91
CA GLU A 75 -6.67 -0.33 18.41
C GLU A 75 -5.42 0.56 18.42
N ARG A 76 -4.25 -0.02 18.68
CA ARG A 76 -3.00 0.73 18.85
C ARG A 76 -2.42 1.14 17.48
N THR A 77 -3.17 1.92 16.70
CA THR A 77 -2.73 2.49 15.41
C THR A 77 -1.81 3.70 15.64
N ASN A 78 -0.68 3.42 16.30
CA ASN A 78 0.17 4.43 16.93
C ASN A 78 1.39 4.82 16.08
N GLY A 79 1.35 4.59 14.77
CA GLY A 79 2.40 5.11 13.90
C GLY A 79 2.33 6.65 13.85
N PRO A 80 3.46 7.36 13.81
CA PRO A 80 3.44 8.81 13.63
C PRO A 80 2.79 9.21 12.31
N ASP A 81 2.14 10.38 12.33
CA ASP A 81 1.73 11.09 11.13
C ASP A 81 2.95 11.79 10.52
N PHE A 82 3.37 11.33 9.35
CA PHE A 82 4.52 11.87 8.62
C PHE A 82 4.20 13.12 7.80
N ASN A 83 2.94 13.52 7.66
CA ASN A 83 2.62 14.82 7.07
C ASN A 83 3.16 15.94 7.96
N ILE A 84 3.07 15.77 9.29
CA ILE A 84 3.51 16.77 10.27
C ILE A 84 4.87 16.45 10.89
N ARG A 85 5.23 15.17 11.03
CA ARG A 85 6.50 14.77 11.64
C ARG A 85 7.59 14.61 10.59
N LYS A 86 8.62 15.47 10.63
CA LYS A 86 9.85 15.25 9.88
C LYS A 86 10.65 14.08 10.47
N VAL A 87 11.19 13.23 9.60
CA VAL A 87 12.05 12.10 9.99
C VAL A 87 13.30 12.09 9.11
N ALA A 88 14.47 11.83 9.70
CA ALA A 88 15.70 11.65 8.95
C ALA A 88 15.78 10.25 8.33
N ARG A 89 16.54 10.09 7.25
CA ARG A 89 16.63 8.83 6.50
C ARG A 89 17.11 7.66 7.38
N GLU A 90 18.17 7.91 8.14
CA GLU A 90 18.80 6.96 9.06
C GLU A 90 17.86 6.53 10.18
N ASP A 91 17.05 7.46 10.69
CA ASP A 91 16.02 7.18 11.69
C ASP A 91 14.92 6.29 11.13
N ALA A 92 14.44 6.58 9.91
CA ALA A 92 13.47 5.77 9.22
C ALA A 92 14.02 4.35 8.97
N LEU A 93 15.25 4.25 8.48
CA LEU A 93 15.90 2.96 8.22
C LEU A 93 16.12 2.15 9.50
N PHE A 94 16.52 2.81 10.59
CA PHE A 94 16.64 2.19 11.89
C PHE A 94 15.29 1.65 12.37
N ALA A 95 14.24 2.45 12.32
CA ALA A 95 12.89 2.05 12.72
C ALA A 95 12.38 0.86 11.90
N ILE A 96 12.54 0.89 10.57
CA ILE A 96 12.14 -0.21 9.68
C ILE A 96 12.83 -1.53 10.07
N ARG A 97 14.12 -1.49 10.40
CA ARG A 97 14.90 -2.68 10.75
C ARG A 97 14.60 -3.22 12.14
N ASN A 98 14.27 -2.35 13.08
CA ASN A 98 14.19 -2.70 14.51
C ASN A 98 12.77 -2.72 15.08
N GLY A 99 11.75 -2.38 14.29
CA GLY A 99 10.37 -2.33 14.76
C GLY A 99 10.04 -1.03 15.50
N GLY A 100 10.47 0.09 14.92
CA GLY A 100 10.42 1.40 15.57
C GLY A 100 11.51 1.57 16.62
N PHE A 101 11.54 2.73 17.27
CA PHE A 101 12.55 3.05 18.29
C PHE A 101 12.40 2.24 19.58
N SER A 102 11.21 1.69 19.86
CA SER A 102 10.97 0.83 21.03
C SER A 102 10.95 -0.68 20.70
N GLY A 103 10.85 -1.06 19.42
CA GLY A 103 10.68 -2.45 19.01
C GLY A 103 9.34 -3.10 19.42
N SER A 104 8.40 -2.34 20.00
CA SER A 104 7.26 -2.92 20.72
C SER A 104 5.94 -2.97 19.94
N ILE A 105 5.79 -2.15 18.89
CA ILE A 105 4.51 -1.95 18.18
C ILE A 105 4.70 -2.09 16.68
N MET A 106 5.65 -1.32 16.12
CA MET A 106 5.97 -1.41 14.71
C MET A 106 6.69 -2.75 14.47
N PRO A 107 6.26 -3.58 13.52
CA PRO A 107 6.99 -4.79 13.17
C PRO A 107 8.38 -4.49 12.61
N ALA A 108 9.37 -5.32 12.97
CA ALA A 108 10.72 -5.24 12.42
C ALA A 108 10.80 -5.86 11.03
N ASN A 109 11.68 -5.33 10.17
CA ASN A 109 11.99 -5.85 8.83
C ASN A 109 10.76 -5.99 7.90
N ILE A 110 9.79 -5.07 8.02
CA ILE A 110 8.61 -4.99 7.14
C ILE A 110 9.00 -4.95 5.66
N VAL A 111 10.10 -4.24 5.36
CA VAL A 111 10.81 -4.25 4.08
C VAL A 111 12.30 -4.38 4.37
N VAL A 112 13.07 -4.89 3.41
CA VAL A 112 14.50 -5.19 3.56
C VAL A 112 15.31 -4.75 2.34
N GLY A 113 16.64 -4.75 2.45
CA GLY A 113 17.53 -4.49 1.31
C GLY A 113 17.30 -3.12 0.65
N SER A 114 17.14 -3.12 -0.67
CA SER A 114 16.86 -1.91 -1.46
C SER A 114 15.48 -1.32 -1.16
N ASP A 115 14.49 -2.14 -0.85
CA ASP A 115 13.13 -1.68 -0.54
C ASP A 115 13.12 -0.87 0.76
N ALA A 116 13.85 -1.31 1.78
CA ALA A 116 14.02 -0.54 3.02
C ALA A 116 14.71 0.81 2.79
N GLN A 117 15.67 0.86 1.87
CA GLN A 117 16.34 2.10 1.50
C GLN A 117 15.38 3.04 0.77
N ALA A 118 14.63 2.53 -0.23
CA ALA A 118 13.64 3.33 -0.96
C ALA A 118 12.56 3.92 -0.05
N VAL A 119 12.03 3.14 0.90
CA VAL A 119 11.05 3.65 1.88
C VAL A 119 11.69 4.72 2.78
N SER A 120 12.92 4.51 3.23
CA SER A 120 13.62 5.48 4.09
C SER A 120 13.94 6.78 3.35
N ASP A 121 14.34 6.70 2.08
CA ASP A 121 14.57 7.86 1.20
C ASP A 121 13.28 8.65 1.00
N PHE A 122 12.19 7.95 0.65
CA PHE A 122 10.87 8.55 0.49
C PHE A 122 10.39 9.25 1.77
N VAL A 123 10.45 8.58 2.93
CA VAL A 123 10.05 9.17 4.22
C VAL A 123 10.90 10.40 4.53
N ALA A 124 12.22 10.33 4.33
CA ALA A 124 13.10 11.46 4.59
C ALA A 124 12.79 12.66 3.71
N GLU A 125 12.49 12.44 2.43
CA GLU A 125 12.23 13.51 1.47
C GLU A 125 10.83 14.13 1.64
N TYR A 126 9.81 13.30 1.86
CA TYR A 126 8.42 13.73 1.81
C TYR A 126 7.80 14.06 3.18
N SER A 127 8.40 13.64 4.28
CA SER A 127 7.83 13.90 5.61
C SER A 127 7.95 15.35 6.07
N GLY A 128 7.04 15.76 6.95
CA GLY A 128 7.01 17.09 7.60
C GLY A 128 6.56 18.23 6.70
N LYS A 129 6.03 17.96 5.50
CA LYS A 129 5.62 18.99 4.53
C LYS A 129 4.42 19.83 4.99
N SER A 130 3.62 19.33 5.93
CA SER A 130 2.43 20.01 6.47
C SER A 130 2.64 20.54 7.90
N ALA A 131 3.87 20.52 8.43
CA ALA A 131 4.17 21.09 9.74
C ALA A 131 3.95 22.61 9.73
N LYS A 132 3.12 23.13 10.64
CA LYS A 132 2.98 24.58 10.84
C LYS A 132 4.34 25.15 11.29
N LYS A 133 4.80 26.22 10.64
CA LYS A 133 5.97 27.00 11.06
C LYS A 133 5.73 27.70 12.39
#